data_AF-A0A2N2LP20-F1
#
_entry.id   AF-A0A2N2LP20-F1
#
_cell.length_a   1.000
_cell.length_b   1.000
_cell.length_c   1.000
_cell.angle_alpha   90.00
_cell.angle_beta   90.00
_cell.angle_gamma   90.00
#
_symmetry.space_group_name_H-M   'P 1'
#
loop_
_entity.id
_entity.type
_entity.pdbx_description
1 polymer ?
#
loop_
_entity_poly.entity_id
_entity_poly.type
_entity_poly.pdbx_seq_one_letter_code
_entity_poly.pdbx_strand_id
1 'polypeptide(L)' 'MSLWEKYKTKMEHFSFSPEWEKAVVIFSIINSIRVKNAIFNEQLIKTQTDEYTPPPKRKPGKPNLRLVK' A
#
# COMPACT_ATOMS: atom_id res chain seq x y z
N MET A 1 21.11 -11.81 -5.48
CA MET A 1 20.32 -10.92 -6.35
C MET A 1 18.88 -11.37 -6.35
N SER A 2 17.95 -10.46 -6.09
CA SER A 2 16.52 -10.73 -6.23
C SER A 2 16.13 -10.91 -7.71
N LEU A 3 15.01 -11.59 -7.97
CA LEU A 3 14.54 -11.81 -9.33
C LEU A 3 14.29 -10.49 -10.07
N TRP A 4 13.81 -9.47 -9.35
CA TRP A 4 13.60 -8.14 -9.89
C TRP A 4 14.91 -7.47 -10.33
N GLU A 5 15.96 -7.50 -9.48
CA GLU A 5 17.27 -6.95 -9.84
C GLU A 5 17.87 -7.63 -11.06
N LYS A 6 17.75 -8.97 -11.14
CA LYS A 6 18.23 -9.75 -12.29
C LYS A 6 17.61 -9.28 -13.60
N TYR A 7 16.30 -9.06 -13.64
CA TYR A 7 15.63 -8.63 -14.87
C TYR A 7 15.75 -7.13 -15.12
N LYS A 8 15.90 -6.31 -14.07
CA LYS A 8 16.23 -4.88 -14.18
C LYS A 8 17.55 -4.69 -14.92
N THR A 9 18.62 -5.36 -14.48
CA THR A 9 19.92 -5.27 -15.14
C THR A 9 19.86 -5.78 -16.57
N LYS A 10 19.12 -6.87 -16.84
CA LYS A 10 18.96 -7.40 -18.20
C LYS A 10 18.24 -6.45 -19.15
N MET A 11 17.20 -5.74 -18.68
CA MET A 11 16.48 -4.80 -19.53
C MET A 11 17.26 -3.50 -19.76
N GLU A 12 18.06 -3.06 -18.79
CA GLU A 12 18.89 -1.84 -18.89
C GLU A 12 19.96 -1.95 -19.98
N HIS A 13 20.45 -3.17 -20.24
CA HIS A 13 21.39 -3.45 -21.32
C HIS A 13 20.64 -3.87 -22.58
N PHE A 14 20.27 -2.88 -23.40
CA PHE A 14 19.54 -3.11 -24.65
C PHE A 14 20.29 -4.05 -25.60
N SER A 15 19.55 -5.00 -26.19
CA SER A 15 20.02 -5.79 -27.33
C SER A 15 18.86 -6.12 -28.27
N PHE A 16 19.16 -6.28 -29.55
CA PHE A 16 18.20 -6.77 -30.56
C PHE A 16 18.04 -8.29 -30.47
N SER A 17 17.69 -8.80 -29.29
CA SER A 17 17.54 -10.24 -29.07
C SER A 17 16.19 -10.58 -28.43
N PRO A 18 15.58 -11.73 -28.78
CA PRO A 18 14.35 -12.19 -28.15
C PRO A 18 14.47 -12.33 -26.62
N GLU A 19 15.68 -12.57 -26.12
CA GLU A 19 15.98 -12.68 -24.68
C GLU A 19 15.85 -11.34 -23.97
N TRP A 20 16.21 -10.24 -24.63
CA TRP A 20 16.02 -8.90 -24.09
C TRP A 20 14.53 -8.57 -23.99
N GLU A 21 13.75 -8.83 -25.05
CA GLU A 21 12.29 -8.63 -25.03
C GLU A 21 11.64 -9.47 -23.92
N LYS A 22 12.03 -10.75 -23.78
CA LYS A 22 11.59 -11.61 -22.66
C LYS A 22 11.93 -10.99 -21.31
N ALA A 23 13.13 -10.43 -21.14
CA ALA A 23 13.54 -9.79 -19.90
C ALA A 23 12.68 -8.55 -19.59
N VAL A 24 12.36 -7.73 -20.60
CA VAL A 24 11.48 -6.56 -20.47
C VAL A 24 10.07 -6.98 -20.06
N VAL A 25 9.50 -8.01 -20.67
CA VAL A 25 8.16 -8.52 -20.31
C VAL A 25 8.15 -9.03 -18.86
N ILE A 26 9.13 -9.84 -18.47
CA ILE A 26 9.21 -10.37 -17.11
C ILE A 26 9.38 -9.23 -16.09
N PHE A 27 10.26 -8.27 -16.36
CA PHE A 27 10.42 -7.10 -15.51
C PHE A 27 9.11 -6.32 -15.37
N SER A 28 8.40 -6.10 -16.49
CA SER A 28 7.14 -5.35 -16.52
C SER A 28 6.06 -6.01 -15.67
N ILE A 29 5.93 -7.34 -15.74
CA ILE A 29 4.98 -8.10 -14.90
C ILE A 29 5.34 -7.95 -13.41
N ILE A 30 6.61 -8.15 -13.05
CA ILE A 30 7.07 -8.01 -11.65
C ILE A 30 6.81 -6.59 -11.16
N ASN A 31 7.16 -5.58 -11.94
CA ASN A 31 6.98 -4.18 -11.58
C ASN A 31 5.49 -3.84 -11.40
N SER A 32 4.63 -4.31 -12.31
CA SER A 32 3.18 -4.08 -12.24
C SER A 32 2.57 -4.68 -10.97
N ILE A 33 2.97 -5.90 -10.60
CA ILE A 33 2.51 -6.54 -9.36
C ILE A 33 2.99 -5.77 -8.13
N ARG A 34 4.26 -5.32 -8.12
CA ARG A 34 4.81 -4.52 -7.02
C ARG A 34 4.06 -3.20 -6.84
N VAL A 35 3.82 -2.46 -7.93
CA VAL A 35 3.06 -1.20 -7.90
C VAL A 35 1.63 -1.44 -7.44
N LYS A 36 0.93 -2.43 -8.00
CA LYS A 36 -0.42 -2.81 -7.56
C LYS A 36 -0.45 -3.13 -6.07
N ASN A 37 0.52 -3.90 -5.57
CA ASN A 37 0.59 -4.27 -4.16
C ASN A 37 0.90 -3.06 -3.27
N ALA A 38 1.76 -2.14 -3.70
CA ALA A 38 2.02 -0.91 -2.97
C ALA A 38 0.75 -0.06 -2.82
N ILE A 39 0.01 0.14 -3.92
CA ILE A 39 -1.27 0.86 -3.93
C ILE A 39 -2.28 0.15 -3.02
N PHE A 40 -2.43 -1.16 -3.16
CA PHE A 40 -3.39 -1.93 -2.35
C PHE A 40 -3.07 -1.83 -0.85
N ASN A 41 -1.80 -1.99 -0.47
CA ASN A 41 -1.37 -1.89 0.91
C ASN A 41 -1.60 -0.49 1.48
N GLU A 42 -1.35 0.55 0.69
CA GLU A 42 -1.63 1.94 1.10
C GLU A 42 -3.13 2.16 1.37
N GLN A 43 -4.01 1.67 0.48
CA GLN A 43 -5.46 1.78 0.67
C GLN A 43 -5.93 0.96 1.88
N LEU A 44 -5.40 -0.24 2.08
CA LEU A 44 -5.74 -1.08 3.22
C LEU A 44 -5.38 -0.41 4.56
N ILE A 45 -4.18 0.20 4.64
CA ILE A 45 -3.76 0.93 5.84
C ILE A 45 -4.69 2.10 6.10
N LYS A 46 -5.05 2.90 5.07
CA LYS A 46 -5.97 4.03 5.21
C LYS A 46 -7.32 3.60 5.80
N THR A 47 -7.92 2.53 5.26
CA THR A 47 -9.20 2.00 5.77
C THR A 47 -9.10 1.56 7.24
N GLN A 48 -8.02 0.87 7.64
CA GLN A 48 -7.82 0.46 9.04
C GLN A 48 -7.60 1.66 9.98
N THR A 49 -6.98 2.74 9.47
CA THR A 49 -6.73 3.94 10.25
C THR A 49 -8.03 4.74 10.46
N ASP A 50 -8.91 4.79 9.46
CA ASP A 50 -10.23 5.42 9.55
C ASP A 50 -11.17 4.66 10.52
N GLU A 51 -11.08 3.33 10.59
CA GLU A 51 -11.78 2.52 11.59
C GLU A 51 -11.31 2.80 13.04
N TYR A 52 -10.11 3.35 13.21
CA TYR A 52 -9.57 3.77 14.52
C TYR A 52 -9.76 5.27 14.79
N THR A 53 -10.76 5.91 14.18
CA THR A 53 -11.16 7.25 14.62
C THR A 53 -11.99 7.10 15.90
N PRO A 54 -11.49 7.45 17.10
CA PRO A 54 -12.32 7.37 18.30
C PRO A 54 -13.54 8.28 18.09
N PRO A 55 -14.76 7.84 18.46
CA PRO A 55 -15.96 8.62 18.26
C PRO A 55 -15.79 10.01 18.89
N PRO A 56 -16.32 11.08 18.27
CA PRO A 56 -16.20 12.42 18.84
C PRO A 56 -16.72 12.38 20.27
N LYS A 57 -15.84 12.71 21.23
CA LYS A 57 -16.16 12.73 22.66
C LYS A 57 -17.43 13.54 22.85
N ARG A 58 -18.56 12.87 23.10
CA ARG A 58 -19.80 13.53 23.50
C ARG A 58 -19.46 14.34 24.76
N LYS A 59 -19.64 15.67 24.69
CA LYS A 59 -19.44 16.55 25.85
C LYS A 59 -20.28 15.98 27.00
N PRO A 60 -19.70 15.72 28.19
CA PRO A 60 -20.48 15.18 29.30
C PRO A 60 -21.55 16.23 29.65
N GLY A 61 -22.81 15.90 29.33
CA GLY A 61 -23.95 16.66 29.82
C GLY A 61 -23.90 16.62 31.34
N LYS A 62 -23.92 17.81 31.97
CA LYS A 62 -23.89 17.97 33.42
C LYS A 62 -24.94 17.03 34.06
N PRO A 63 -24.57 16.14 34.99
CA PRO A 63 -25.57 15.30 35.65
C PRO A 63 -26.47 16.18 36.52
N ASN A 64 -27.78 16.10 36.27
CA ASN A 64 -28.80 16.86 36.97
C ASN A 64 -29.18 16.15 38.28
N LEU A 65 -28.25 16.10 39.24
CA LEU A 65 -28.51 15.55 40.57
C LEU A 65 -28.58 16.70 41.58
N ARG A 66 -29.72 16.83 42.25
CA ARG A 66 -29.93 17.73 43.38
C ARG A 66 -29.77 16.95 44.68
N LEU A 67 -28.95 17.45 45.59
CA LEU A 67 -28.82 16.92 46.95
C LEU A 67 -30.11 17.21 47.72
N VAL A 68 -30.79 16.16 48.20
CA VAL A 68 -31.93 16.27 49.12
C VAL A 68 -31.40 16.12 50.54
N LYS A 69 -31.77 17.05 51.41
CA LYS A 69 -31.39 17.11 52.82
C LYS A 69 -32.41 16.38 53.69
#